data_AF-A0A316WVE2-F1
#
_entry.id   AF-A0A316WVE2-F1
#
_cell.length_a   1.000
_cell.length_b   1.000
_cell.length_c   1.000
_cell.angle_alpha   90.00
_cell.angle_beta   90.00
_cell.angle_gamma   90.00
#
_symmetry.space_group_name_H-M   'P 1'
#
loop_
_entity.id
_entity.type
_entity.pdbx_description
1 polymer ?
#
loop_
_entity_poly.entity_id
_entity_poly.type
_entity_poly.pdbx_seq_one_letter_code
_entity_poly.pdbx_strand_id
1 'polypeptide(L)'
;MKQFITILMILVICITCGNTVSHRNHDVQNKKVKKDTLITLNNTSSLYYASYNSDMKLWYNLYIINKKKKIKVGKGNEYKGTGSELFSRLSPNANYVVVDAIIKDYVHESDKDSTLHENYTCAIIDLKTAKIVKQMQEDCDGSWNKKSQWVSSGGKVVFK
;
A
#
# COMPACT_ATOMS: atom_id res chain seq x y z
N MET A 1 -87.03 3.55 39.35
CA MET A 1 -86.23 3.07 40.50
C MET A 1 -85.09 2.23 39.95
N LYS A 2 -83.84 2.70 40.12
CA LYS A 2 -82.54 2.00 40.06
C LYS A 2 -81.48 2.94 39.48
N GLN A 3 -80.61 3.40 40.39
CA GLN A 3 -79.40 4.17 40.15
C GLN A 3 -78.42 3.35 39.32
N PHE A 4 -77.79 3.95 38.33
CA PHE A 4 -76.58 3.40 37.71
C PHE A 4 -75.41 4.33 38.06
N ILE A 5 -74.55 3.79 38.92
CA ILE A 5 -73.32 4.39 39.41
C ILE A 5 -72.31 4.39 38.26
N THR A 6 -71.87 5.57 37.84
CA THR A 6 -70.79 5.73 36.87
C THR A 6 -69.46 5.51 37.58
N ILE A 7 -68.87 4.32 37.44
CA ILE A 7 -67.51 4.03 37.91
C ILE A 7 -66.53 4.49 36.81
N LEU A 8 -65.73 5.50 37.13
CA LEU A 8 -64.64 6.00 36.32
C LEU A 8 -63.53 4.93 36.23
N MET A 9 -63.41 4.25 35.09
CA MET A 9 -62.26 3.38 34.82
C MET A 9 -61.04 4.23 34.46
N ILE A 10 -60.10 4.33 35.39
CA ILE A 10 -58.76 4.87 35.15
C ILE A 10 -57.99 3.82 34.35
N LEU A 11 -57.76 4.11 33.07
CA LEU A 11 -56.91 3.32 32.18
C LEU A 11 -55.44 3.53 32.58
N VAL A 12 -54.90 2.64 33.42
CA VAL A 12 -53.46 2.60 33.70
C VAL A 12 -52.76 2.00 32.49
N ILE A 13 -52.19 2.87 31.65
CA ILE A 13 -51.31 2.45 30.55
C ILE A 13 -50.00 2.00 31.20
N CYS A 14 -49.85 0.69 31.39
CA CYS A 14 -48.56 0.08 31.65
C CYS A 14 -47.68 0.24 30.40
N ILE A 15 -46.92 1.33 30.33
CA ILE A 15 -45.79 1.45 29.40
C ILE A 15 -44.77 0.42 29.89
N THR A 16 -44.83 -0.79 29.33
CA THR A 16 -43.71 -1.71 29.40
C THR A 16 -42.59 -1.05 28.61
N CYS A 17 -41.67 -0.38 29.30
CA CYS A 17 -40.34 -0.12 28.78
C CYS A 17 -39.71 -1.48 28.49
N GLY A 18 -39.95 -1.98 27.27
CA GLY A 18 -39.15 -3.02 26.69
C GLY A 18 -37.74 -2.49 26.65
N ASN A 19 -36.90 -2.93 27.59
CA ASN A 19 -35.47 -2.86 27.42
C ASN A 19 -35.15 -3.77 26.24
N THR A 20 -35.27 -3.25 25.02
CA THR A 20 -34.50 -3.78 23.90
C THR A 20 -33.06 -3.59 24.30
N VAL A 21 -32.51 -4.65 24.90
CA VAL A 21 -31.07 -4.85 24.96
C VAL A 21 -30.63 -4.81 23.52
N SER A 22 -30.20 -3.63 23.08
CA SER A 22 -29.43 -3.47 21.88
C SER A 22 -28.22 -4.36 22.10
N HIS A 23 -28.27 -5.57 21.53
CA HIS A 23 -27.06 -6.31 21.24
C HIS A 23 -26.26 -5.38 20.34
N ARG A 24 -25.41 -4.55 20.97
CA ARG A 24 -24.24 -4.01 20.32
C ARG A 24 -23.50 -5.25 19.89
N ASN A 25 -23.71 -5.66 18.64
CA ASN A 25 -22.70 -6.39 17.92
C ASN A 25 -21.46 -5.53 18.08
N HIS A 26 -20.60 -5.93 19.02
CA HIS A 26 -19.20 -5.65 18.89
C HIS A 26 -18.81 -6.37 17.62
N ASP A 27 -19.03 -5.73 16.47
CA ASP A 27 -18.22 -5.96 15.30
C ASP A 27 -16.81 -5.78 15.84
N VAL A 28 -16.17 -6.90 16.12
CA VAL A 28 -14.74 -6.97 16.34
C VAL A 28 -14.19 -6.44 15.04
N GLN A 29 -13.93 -5.13 14.99
CA GLN A 29 -13.23 -4.54 13.88
C GLN A 29 -11.92 -5.31 13.81
N ASN A 30 -11.88 -6.25 12.87
CA ASN A 30 -10.78 -7.16 12.68
C ASN A 30 -9.65 -6.27 12.20
N LYS A 31 -8.88 -5.74 13.14
CA LYS A 31 -7.90 -4.68 12.91
C LYS A 31 -6.80 -5.31 12.07
N LYS A 32 -6.92 -5.20 10.74
CA LYS A 32 -5.99 -5.79 9.78
C LYS A 32 -4.58 -5.35 10.18
N VAL A 33 -3.77 -6.30 10.65
CA VAL A 33 -2.41 -6.01 11.14
C VAL A 33 -1.63 -5.40 9.98
N LYS A 34 -1.14 -4.18 10.19
CA LYS A 34 -0.35 -3.48 9.18
C LYS A 34 0.99 -4.18 9.04
N LYS A 35 1.26 -4.71 7.85
CA LYS A 35 2.53 -5.35 7.49
C LYS A 35 3.42 -4.34 6.76
N ASP A 36 4.61 -4.09 7.28
CA ASP A 36 5.66 -3.27 6.68
C ASP A 36 6.99 -4.04 6.57
N THR A 37 7.96 -3.49 5.85
CA THR A 37 9.30 -4.08 5.73
C THR A 37 10.37 -3.02 5.47
N LEU A 38 11.62 -3.37 5.80
CA LEU A 38 12.81 -2.55 5.64
C LEU A 38 13.88 -3.33 4.88
N ILE A 39 14.45 -2.74 3.83
CA ILE A 39 15.60 -3.26 3.10
C ILE A 39 16.79 -2.35 3.35
N THR A 40 17.83 -2.87 3.99
CA THR A 40 19.09 -2.13 4.16
C THR A 40 19.83 -2.05 2.84
N LEU A 41 20.13 -0.83 2.37
CA LEU A 41 20.95 -0.62 1.17
C LEU A 41 22.44 -0.49 1.54
N ASN A 42 22.72 0.26 2.60
CA ASN A 42 24.06 0.45 3.19
C ASN A 42 23.92 0.92 4.64
N ASN A 43 25.03 1.28 5.28
CA ASN A 43 25.08 1.71 6.69
C ASN A 43 24.26 2.98 7.01
N THR A 44 23.88 3.76 6.00
CA THR A 44 23.22 5.07 6.18
C THR A 44 21.85 5.17 5.54
N SER A 45 21.51 4.23 4.64
CA SER A 45 20.35 4.29 3.77
C SER A 45 19.60 2.96 3.73
N SER A 46 18.27 3.04 3.75
CA SER A 46 17.38 1.88 3.66
C SER A 46 16.12 2.24 2.87
N LEU A 47 15.50 1.23 2.25
CA LEU A 47 14.16 1.32 1.69
C LEU A 47 13.15 0.84 2.72
N TYR A 48 12.04 1.55 2.88
CA TYR A 48 10.96 1.16 3.77
C TYR A 48 9.65 1.11 2.99
N TYR A 49 8.98 -0.04 3.03
CA TYR A 49 7.65 -0.23 2.43
C TYR A 49 6.62 -0.30 3.54
N ALA A 50 5.67 0.65 3.54
CA ALA A 50 4.75 0.84 4.66
C ALA A 50 3.51 -0.07 4.65
N SER A 51 3.34 -0.89 3.62
CA SER A 51 2.16 -1.74 3.47
C SER A 51 2.42 -2.90 2.52
N TYR A 52 1.75 -4.03 2.76
CA TYR A 52 1.71 -5.19 1.88
C TYR A 52 0.27 -5.47 1.44
N ASN A 53 0.06 -5.71 0.15
CA ASN A 53 -1.20 -6.23 -0.37
C ASN A 53 -1.07 -7.76 -0.51
N SER A 54 -1.90 -8.51 0.24
CA SER A 54 -1.90 -9.98 0.22
C SER A 54 -2.32 -10.56 -1.11
N ASP A 55 -3.26 -9.89 -1.78
CA ASP A 55 -3.96 -10.42 -2.94
C ASP A 55 -3.06 -10.25 -4.17
N MET A 56 -2.45 -9.07 -4.30
CA MET A 56 -1.45 -8.78 -5.32
C MET A 56 -0.05 -9.31 -5.00
N LYS A 57 0.18 -9.76 -3.76
CA LYS A 57 1.49 -10.17 -3.21
C LYS A 57 2.59 -9.12 -3.34
N LEU A 58 2.25 -7.83 -3.34
CA LEU A 58 3.18 -6.72 -3.56
C LEU A 58 3.30 -5.80 -2.34
N TRP A 59 4.50 -5.22 -2.18
CA TRP A 59 4.79 -4.19 -1.19
C TRP A 59 4.62 -2.79 -1.78
N TYR A 60 4.03 -1.88 -1.02
CA TYR A 60 3.67 -0.53 -1.47
C TYR A 60 4.14 0.55 -0.49
N ASN A 61 3.93 1.80 -0.90
CA ASN A 61 4.26 2.99 -0.11
C ASN A 61 5.75 3.01 0.24
N LEU A 62 6.58 3.14 -0.80
CA LEU A 62 8.02 3.21 -0.69
C LEU A 62 8.50 4.54 -0.09
N TYR A 63 9.39 4.44 0.88
CA TYR A 63 10.13 5.53 1.48
C TYR A 63 11.63 5.23 1.44
N ILE A 64 12.43 6.28 1.34
CA ILE A 64 13.86 6.23 1.65
C ILE A 64 14.05 6.69 3.08
N ILE A 65 14.79 5.91 3.85
CA ILE A 65 15.29 6.30 5.16
C ILE A 65 16.78 6.60 5.00
N ASN A 66 17.18 7.85 5.18
CA ASN A 66 18.58 8.29 5.13
C ASN A 66 18.90 9.12 6.36
N LYS A 67 19.90 8.70 7.15
CA LYS A 67 20.30 9.37 8.42
C LYS A 67 19.10 9.73 9.30
N LYS A 68 18.19 8.78 9.50
CA LYS A 68 16.92 8.90 10.28
C LYS A 68 15.84 9.80 9.67
N LYS A 69 16.07 10.42 8.51
CA LYS A 69 15.02 11.12 7.76
C LYS A 69 14.30 10.12 6.86
N LYS A 70 12.98 10.04 7.03
CA LYS A 70 12.09 9.23 6.20
C LYS A 70 11.43 10.12 5.16
N ILE A 71 11.64 9.83 3.88
CA ILE A 71 11.13 10.63 2.75
C ILE A 71 10.35 9.69 1.84
N LYS A 72 9.10 10.03 1.54
CA LYS A 72 8.29 9.26 0.59
C LYS A 72 8.88 9.42 -0.81
N VAL A 73 9.09 8.30 -1.50
CA VAL A 73 9.55 8.32 -2.90
C VAL A 73 8.43 8.85 -3.80
N GLY A 74 8.80 9.67 -4.78
CA GLY A 74 7.88 10.12 -5.82
C GLY A 74 6.74 10.98 -5.28
N LYS A 75 7.05 12.14 -4.69
CA LYS A 75 6.04 13.18 -4.41
C LYS A 75 5.33 13.57 -5.73
N GLY A 76 4.22 12.91 -6.07
CA GLY A 76 3.49 13.04 -7.34
C GLY A 76 2.73 11.76 -7.71
N ASN A 77 2.06 11.75 -8.87
CA ASN A 77 1.29 10.58 -9.35
C ASN A 77 2.16 9.49 -10.02
N GLU A 78 3.41 9.79 -10.38
CA GLU A 78 4.27 8.94 -11.22
C GLU A 78 4.58 7.55 -10.63
N TYR A 79 4.49 7.39 -9.30
CA TYR A 79 4.73 6.10 -8.60
C TYR A 79 3.55 5.72 -7.70
N LYS A 80 2.40 6.34 -7.94
CA LYS A 80 1.18 6.01 -7.21
C LYS A 80 0.63 4.71 -7.80
N GLY A 81 0.50 3.68 -6.98
CA GLY A 81 -0.05 2.38 -7.40
C GLY A 81 1.00 1.38 -7.90
N THR A 82 2.28 1.72 -7.94
CA THR A 82 3.35 0.76 -8.19
C THR A 82 3.75 0.05 -6.89
N GLY A 83 3.78 -1.27 -6.94
CA GLY A 83 4.27 -2.14 -5.88
C GLY A 83 5.64 -2.74 -6.20
N SER A 84 6.15 -3.56 -5.28
CA SER A 84 7.45 -4.21 -5.39
C SER A 84 7.44 -5.62 -4.82
N GLU A 85 8.22 -6.49 -5.43
CA GLU A 85 8.59 -7.82 -4.94
C GLU A 85 9.89 -7.77 -4.12
N LEU A 86 10.30 -6.56 -3.70
CA LEU A 86 11.49 -6.22 -2.92
C LEU A 86 12.82 -6.29 -3.69
N PHE A 87 12.80 -6.26 -5.02
CA PHE A 87 14.04 -6.07 -5.78
C PHE A 87 14.65 -4.70 -5.47
N SER A 88 15.95 -4.69 -5.21
CA SER A 88 16.72 -3.46 -5.15
C SER A 88 18.18 -3.66 -5.54
N ARG A 89 18.77 -2.68 -6.23
CA ARG A 89 20.22 -2.63 -6.51
C ARG A 89 20.75 -1.22 -6.32
N LEU A 90 21.62 -1.04 -5.33
CA LEU A 90 22.29 0.22 -5.02
C LEU A 90 23.43 0.49 -6.02
N SER A 91 23.56 1.73 -6.49
CA SER A 91 24.70 2.14 -7.32
C SER A 91 26.00 2.19 -6.50
N PRO A 92 27.18 1.97 -7.12
CA PRO A 92 28.48 2.02 -6.42
C PRO A 92 28.75 3.33 -5.67
N ASN A 93 28.30 4.46 -6.21
CA ASN A 93 28.41 5.76 -5.54
C ASN A 93 27.32 6.03 -4.49
N ALA A 94 26.42 5.07 -4.25
CA ALA A 94 25.29 5.16 -3.31
C ALA A 94 24.35 6.37 -3.53
N ASN A 95 24.32 6.93 -4.73
CA ASN A 95 23.43 8.04 -5.09
C ASN A 95 22.09 7.55 -5.66
N TYR A 96 22.06 6.36 -6.24
CA TYR A 96 20.90 5.82 -6.94
C TYR A 96 20.58 4.40 -6.50
N VAL A 97 19.32 4.04 -6.59
CA VAL A 97 18.86 2.67 -6.39
C VAL A 97 17.87 2.32 -7.49
N VAL A 98 18.03 1.13 -8.08
CA VAL A 98 16.98 0.54 -8.93
C VAL A 98 16.06 -0.28 -8.05
N VAL A 99 14.75 -0.14 -8.22
CA VAL A 99 13.72 -0.92 -7.51
C VAL A 99 12.63 -1.37 -8.50
N ASP A 100 11.84 -2.36 -8.10
CA ASP A 100 10.61 -2.69 -8.83
C ASP A 100 9.63 -1.50 -8.87
N ALA A 101 8.78 -1.48 -9.89
CA ALA A 101 7.69 -0.53 -10.06
C ALA A 101 6.50 -1.26 -10.73
N ILE A 102 5.98 -2.29 -10.07
CA ILE A 102 5.02 -3.23 -10.66
C ILE A 102 3.59 -2.73 -10.46
N ILE A 103 2.81 -2.68 -11.53
CA ILE A 103 1.37 -2.39 -11.45
C ILE A 103 0.63 -3.73 -11.62
N LYS A 104 -0.12 -4.15 -10.61
CA LYS A 104 -1.04 -5.30 -10.69
C LYS A 104 -2.45 -4.81 -10.38
N ASP A 105 -3.39 -5.11 -11.27
CA ASP A 105 -4.79 -4.76 -11.10
C ASP A 105 -5.72 -5.78 -11.77
N TYR A 106 -6.92 -5.95 -11.25
CA TYR A 106 -7.93 -6.81 -11.85
C TYR A 106 -8.76 -6.01 -12.86
N VAL A 107 -8.86 -6.52 -14.08
CA VAL A 107 -9.81 -6.01 -15.07
C VAL A 107 -11.02 -6.94 -15.06
N HIS A 108 -12.21 -6.34 -14.93
CA HIS A 108 -13.49 -6.99 -14.67
C HIS A 108 -13.52 -7.72 -13.31
N GLU A 109 -13.62 -7.04 -12.17
CA GLU A 109 -13.86 -7.77 -10.90
C GLU A 109 -15.30 -8.31 -10.87
N SER A 110 -15.47 -9.58 -11.23
CA SER A 110 -16.73 -10.32 -11.04
C SER A 110 -16.47 -11.80 -10.70
N ASP A 111 -17.45 -12.45 -10.07
CA ASP A 111 -17.37 -13.87 -9.70
C ASP A 111 -17.16 -14.82 -10.91
N LYS A 112 -17.39 -14.35 -12.13
CA LYS A 112 -17.40 -15.17 -13.35
C LYS A 112 -16.25 -14.89 -14.30
N ASP A 113 -15.72 -13.68 -14.26
CA ASP A 113 -14.66 -13.22 -15.14
C ASP A 113 -13.89 -12.17 -14.35
N SER A 114 -12.63 -12.46 -14.04
CA SER A 114 -11.66 -11.56 -13.42
C SER A 114 -10.29 -11.90 -14.00
N THR A 115 -9.70 -10.96 -14.74
CA THR A 115 -8.36 -11.15 -15.31
C THR A 115 -7.37 -10.23 -14.59
N LEU A 116 -6.32 -10.82 -14.00
CA LEU A 116 -5.23 -10.06 -13.39
C LEU A 116 -4.31 -9.54 -14.49
N HIS A 117 -4.18 -8.22 -14.59
CA HIS A 117 -3.19 -7.58 -15.43
C HIS A 117 -1.98 -7.18 -14.61
N GLU A 118 -0.80 -7.50 -15.14
CA GLU A 118 0.48 -7.14 -14.54
C GLU A 118 1.32 -6.37 -15.55
N ASN A 119 1.84 -5.22 -15.13
CA ASN A 119 2.84 -4.46 -15.85
C ASN A 119 4.11 -4.40 -14.99
N TYR A 120 5.10 -5.21 -15.36
CA TYR A 120 6.39 -5.25 -14.70
C TYR A 120 7.27 -4.14 -15.23
N THR A 121 7.60 -3.19 -14.37
CA THR A 121 8.56 -2.11 -14.67
C THR A 121 9.51 -1.95 -13.49
N CYS A 122 10.59 -1.20 -13.69
CA CYS A 122 11.50 -0.80 -12.64
C CYS A 122 11.78 0.70 -12.69
N ALA A 123 12.20 1.25 -11.56
CA ALA A 123 12.50 2.67 -11.41
C ALA A 123 13.89 2.89 -10.83
N ILE A 124 14.60 3.88 -11.36
CA ILE A 124 15.83 4.41 -10.77
C ILE A 124 15.43 5.61 -9.92
N ILE A 125 15.80 5.57 -8.64
CA ILE A 125 15.50 6.60 -7.66
C ILE A 125 16.79 7.28 -7.22
N ASP A 126 16.81 8.60 -7.22
CA ASP A 126 17.83 9.41 -6.55
C ASP A 126 17.60 9.38 -5.04
N LEU A 127 18.57 8.84 -4.30
CA LEU A 127 18.51 8.64 -2.86
C LEU A 127 18.61 9.94 -2.04
N LYS A 128 19.14 11.02 -2.62
CA LYS A 128 19.24 12.32 -1.98
C LYS A 128 17.92 13.09 -2.10
N THR A 129 17.30 13.05 -3.28
CA THR A 129 16.07 13.81 -3.54
C THR A 129 14.79 12.99 -3.33
N ALA A 130 14.91 11.67 -3.20
CA ALA A 130 13.81 10.71 -3.16
C ALA A 130 12.87 10.82 -4.38
N LYS A 131 13.44 11.19 -5.53
CA LYS A 131 12.72 11.31 -6.80
C LYS A 131 13.07 10.17 -7.73
N ILE A 132 12.09 9.76 -8.51
CA ILE A 132 12.32 8.84 -9.61
C ILE A 132 12.95 9.65 -10.74
N VAL A 133 14.11 9.20 -11.20
CA VAL A 133 14.86 9.85 -12.27
C VAL A 133 14.73 9.09 -13.59
N LYS A 134 14.27 7.83 -13.53
CA LYS A 134 14.00 7.01 -14.70
C LYS A 134 13.00 5.91 -14.36
N GLN A 135 12.01 5.68 -15.23
CA GLN A 135 11.19 4.46 -15.24
C GLN A 135 11.50 3.67 -16.51
N MET A 136 11.47 2.34 -16.41
CA MET A 136 11.90 1.44 -17.48
C MET A 136 10.98 0.22 -17.49
N GLN A 137 10.43 -0.10 -18.67
CA GLN A 137 9.70 -1.35 -18.91
C GLN A 137 10.64 -2.48 -19.36
N GLU A 138 11.73 -2.10 -20.03
CA GLU A 138 12.81 -2.98 -20.45
C GLU A 138 14.08 -2.68 -19.64
N ASP A 139 15.12 -3.50 -19.77
CA ASP A 139 16.43 -3.30 -19.13
C ASP A 139 16.43 -3.36 -17.58
N CYS A 140 15.38 -3.89 -16.95
CA CYS A 140 15.31 -4.09 -15.50
C CYS A 140 16.27 -5.18 -14.97
N ASP A 141 16.73 -6.06 -15.86
CA ASP A 141 17.75 -7.08 -15.62
C ASP A 141 19.19 -6.54 -15.65
N GLY A 142 19.36 -5.25 -15.99
CA GLY A 142 20.64 -4.57 -16.08
C GLY A 142 21.45 -4.55 -14.77
N SER A 143 22.65 -3.99 -14.84
CA SER A 143 23.55 -3.90 -13.69
C SER A 143 24.26 -2.56 -13.63
N TRP A 144 24.63 -2.15 -12.41
CA TRP A 144 25.48 -1.00 -12.22
C TRP A 144 26.92 -1.32 -12.60
N ASN A 145 27.52 -0.53 -13.49
CA ASN A 145 28.95 -0.61 -13.76
C ASN A 145 29.78 0.22 -12.75
N LYS A 146 31.11 0.11 -12.81
CA LYS A 146 32.04 0.85 -11.93
C LYS A 146 31.89 2.37 -11.98
N LYS A 147 31.30 2.92 -13.06
CA LYS A 147 31.03 4.35 -13.23
C LYS A 147 29.65 4.76 -12.68
N SER A 148 28.96 3.88 -11.96
CA SER A 148 27.59 4.08 -11.47
C SER A 148 26.57 4.34 -12.58
N GLN A 149 26.78 3.74 -13.75
CA GLN A 149 25.84 3.76 -14.86
C GLN A 149 25.02 2.47 -14.85
N TRP A 150 23.72 2.55 -15.13
CA TRP A 150 22.90 1.36 -15.32
C TRP A 150 23.09 0.88 -16.75
N VAL A 151 23.57 -0.35 -16.90
CA VAL A 151 23.88 -0.97 -18.18
C VAL A 151 22.95 -2.17 -18.36
N SER A 152 22.22 -2.23 -19.47
CA SER A 152 21.38 -3.38 -19.78
C SER A 152 22.21 -4.65 -19.98
N SER A 153 21.55 -5.82 -19.99
CA SER A 153 22.20 -7.10 -20.30
C SER A 153 22.88 -7.11 -21.68
N GLY A 154 22.35 -6.35 -22.65
CA GLY A 154 22.94 -6.15 -23.98
C GLY A 154 24.11 -5.14 -24.02
N GLY A 155 24.55 -4.59 -22.89
CA GLY A 155 25.70 -3.66 -22.82
C GLY A 155 25.39 -2.19 -23.11
N LYS A 156 24.12 -1.84 -23.33
CA LYS A 156 23.69 -0.45 -23.57
C LYS A 156 23.64 0.32 -22.25
N VAL A 157 24.19 1.53 -22.22
CA VAL A 157 24.03 2.43 -21.09
C VAL A 157 22.63 3.05 -21.11
N VAL A 158 21.82 2.73 -20.10
CA VAL A 158 20.43 3.17 -19.97
C VAL A 158 20.32 4.41 -19.07
N PHE A 159 21.20 4.52 -18.08
CA PHE A 159 21.25 5.64 -17.14
C PHE A 159 22.70 5.97 -16.76
N LYS A 160 22.99 7.25 -16.50
CA LYS A 160 24.33 7.78 -16.21
C LYS A 160 24.34 8.59 -14.92
#